data_AF-A0A2A6DYH0-F1
#
_entry.id   AF-A0A2A6DYH0-F1
#
_cell.length_a   1.000
_cell.length_b   1.000
_cell.length_c   1.000
_cell.angle_alpha   90.00
_cell.angle_beta   90.00
_cell.angle_gamma   90.00
#
_symmetry.space_group_name_H-M   'P 1'
#
loop_
_entity.id
_entity.type
_entity.pdbx_description
1 polymer ?
#
loop_
_entity_poly.entity_id
_entity_poly.type
_entity_poly.pdbx_seq_one_letter_code
_entity_poly.pdbx_strand_id
1 'polypeptide(L)'
;MSEIWNSGANSDLRALYERMRRFMVRNVPNPKSLDVSPVVETVLGESTQLYRIRASIADDEIPDLLVEFLDNLIQDREEFKSLVLQVYKTAQEHEELAERLPEEAMPTEEELEKFFVEFKAVVASLKARLEEPSVRKEWFGPIDGRLTFDLYVDTSLDLRKLSASLEASQEEEGAFRLSVELEQRKATAFKRSTAFPDTTKAVDPDDLATTADWLRLVDRDSDLFAMLRDDFKLSRKKIEIRTSSFEVGPPGAVPRPFIDPETGRLMLPVRYVGERLDCEVQWEPPDTVTVVDPWTDKTIRMKIGDREATVDGRPVAMGVPAVRFQGSVYMPARFLAEQLGASVEWNGSSATVIITRK
;
A
#
# COMPACT_ATOMS: atom_id res chain seq x y z
N MET A 1 10.69 -8.94 -2.52
CA MET A 1 9.96 -10.11 -1.92
C MET A 1 10.31 -11.49 -2.55
N SER A 2 11.29 -11.56 -3.46
CA SER A 2 11.55 -12.74 -4.31
C SER A 2 12.37 -13.88 -3.66
N GLU A 3 13.14 -13.61 -2.61
CA GLU A 3 13.96 -14.62 -1.92
C GLU A 3 13.15 -15.57 -1.03
N ILE A 4 12.00 -15.11 -0.51
CA ILE A 4 11.09 -15.92 0.33
C ILE A 4 10.39 -17.01 -0.50
N TRP A 5 10.21 -16.79 -1.81
CA TRP A 5 9.45 -17.70 -2.68
C TRP A 5 10.28 -18.79 -3.37
N ASN A 6 11.61 -18.67 -3.39
CA ASN A 6 12.50 -19.53 -4.19
C ASN A 6 13.36 -20.51 -3.39
N SER A 7 13.32 -20.50 -2.06
CA SER A 7 14.02 -21.50 -1.24
C SER A 7 13.07 -22.65 -0.87
N GLY A 8 13.57 -23.89 -0.87
CA GLY A 8 12.83 -25.07 -0.41
C GLY A 8 12.45 -25.02 1.08
N ALA A 9 12.84 -23.97 1.81
CA ALA A 9 12.59 -23.77 3.23
C ALA A 9 11.19 -23.22 3.56
N ASN A 10 10.37 -22.88 2.56
CA ASN A 10 9.03 -22.30 2.74
C ASN A 10 7.90 -23.12 2.07
N SER A 11 8.08 -24.45 1.95
CA SER A 11 7.07 -25.34 1.36
C SER A 11 5.72 -25.27 2.07
N ASP A 12 5.73 -25.16 3.40
CA ASP A 12 4.53 -25.20 4.23
C ASP A 12 3.77 -23.87 4.20
N LEU A 13 4.48 -22.74 4.13
CA LEU A 13 3.91 -21.42 3.84
C LEU A 13 3.23 -21.37 2.47
N ARG A 14 3.85 -21.97 1.45
CA ARG A 14 3.25 -22.06 0.11
C ARG A 14 2.01 -22.95 0.11
N ALA A 15 2.03 -24.05 0.85
CA ALA A 15 0.88 -24.92 1.01
C ALA A 15 -0.27 -24.24 1.77
N LEU A 16 0.03 -23.44 2.79
CA LEU A 16 -0.95 -22.61 3.50
C LEU A 16 -1.55 -21.56 2.56
N TYR A 17 -0.72 -20.83 1.81
CA TYR A 17 -1.17 -19.85 0.82
C TYR A 17 -2.11 -20.47 -0.22
N GLU A 18 -1.75 -21.60 -0.82
CA GLU A 18 -2.59 -22.27 -1.82
C GLU A 18 -3.90 -22.80 -1.24
N ARG A 19 -3.92 -23.16 0.04
CA ARG A 19 -5.15 -23.60 0.71
C ARG A 19 -6.06 -22.42 1.04
N MET A 20 -5.51 -21.33 1.58
CA MET A 20 -6.25 -20.07 1.79
C MET A 20 -6.82 -19.55 0.47
N ARG A 21 -6.01 -19.51 -0.59
CA ARG A 21 -6.45 -19.06 -1.92
C ARG A 21 -7.62 -19.91 -2.44
N ARG A 22 -7.53 -21.24 -2.34
CA ARG A 22 -8.63 -22.14 -2.77
C ARG A 22 -9.90 -21.93 -1.95
N PHE A 23 -9.77 -21.77 -0.64
CA PHE A 23 -10.92 -21.47 0.22
C PHE A 23 -11.60 -20.17 -0.15
N MET A 24 -10.82 -19.10 -0.39
CA MET A 24 -11.36 -17.82 -0.85
C MET A 24 -12.08 -17.98 -2.19
N VAL A 25 -11.39 -18.50 -3.22
CA VAL A 25 -11.94 -18.64 -4.58
C VAL A 25 -13.21 -19.49 -4.62
N ARG A 26 -13.28 -20.57 -3.81
CA ARG A 26 -14.46 -21.44 -3.75
C ARG A 26 -15.70 -20.72 -3.21
N ASN A 27 -15.51 -19.74 -2.34
CA ASN A 27 -16.59 -19.01 -1.68
C ASN A 27 -16.95 -17.70 -2.40
N VAL A 28 -16.19 -17.28 -3.41
CA VAL A 28 -16.50 -16.10 -4.24
C VAL A 28 -17.78 -16.36 -5.03
N PRO A 29 -18.83 -15.53 -4.87
CA PRO A 29 -20.06 -15.65 -5.64
C PRO A 29 -19.83 -15.23 -7.09
N ASN A 30 -20.66 -15.75 -7.99
CA ASN A 30 -20.60 -15.40 -9.40
C ASN A 30 -21.30 -14.05 -9.62
N PRO A 31 -20.69 -13.12 -10.36
CA PRO A 31 -21.40 -11.94 -10.80
C PRO A 31 -22.48 -12.31 -11.82
N LYS A 32 -23.49 -11.43 -11.96
CA LYS A 32 -24.61 -11.57 -12.90
C LYS A 32 -24.13 -11.71 -14.34
N SER A 33 -23.03 -11.04 -14.69
CA SER A 33 -22.40 -11.15 -16.02
C SER A 33 -21.08 -11.91 -15.93
N LEU A 34 -21.17 -13.23 -16.10
CA LEU A 34 -20.03 -14.14 -16.23
C LEU A 34 -20.13 -14.92 -17.54
N ASP A 35 -19.10 -14.81 -18.39
CA ASP A 35 -18.97 -15.58 -19.64
C ASP A 35 -17.69 -16.41 -19.63
N VAL A 36 -17.77 -17.62 -20.18
CA VAL A 36 -16.61 -18.48 -20.40
C VAL A 36 -16.59 -18.92 -21.85
N SER A 37 -15.58 -18.47 -22.60
CA SER A 37 -15.47 -18.73 -24.03
C SER A 37 -14.05 -19.15 -24.41
N PRO A 38 -13.87 -20.14 -25.31
CA PRO A 38 -12.55 -20.47 -25.84
C PRO A 38 -12.08 -19.32 -26.74
N VAL A 39 -10.81 -18.91 -26.58
CA VAL A 39 -10.20 -17.84 -27.36
C VAL A 39 -8.79 -18.23 -27.77
N VAL A 40 -8.35 -17.76 -28.94
CA VAL A 40 -6.94 -17.78 -29.33
C VAL A 40 -6.39 -16.39 -29.08
N GLU A 41 -5.46 -16.27 -28.15
CA GLU A 41 -4.88 -15.00 -27.73
C GLU A 41 -3.35 -15.06 -27.78
N THR A 42 -2.73 -13.89 -27.90
CA THR A 42 -1.27 -13.79 -27.89
C THR A 42 -0.84 -13.46 -26.47
N VAL A 43 -0.12 -14.38 -25.82
CA VAL A 43 0.46 -14.16 -24.50
C VAL A 43 1.96 -14.05 -24.68
N LEU A 44 2.53 -12.87 -24.40
CA LEU A 44 3.97 -12.61 -24.51
C LEU A 44 4.57 -13.03 -25.87
N GLY A 45 3.86 -12.70 -26.96
CA GLY A 45 4.28 -12.96 -28.35
C GLY A 45 4.01 -14.37 -28.88
N GLU A 46 3.45 -15.27 -28.08
CA GLU A 46 3.08 -16.63 -28.51
C GLU A 46 1.55 -16.78 -28.57
N SER A 47 1.04 -17.20 -29.74
CA SER A 47 -0.38 -17.51 -29.92
C SER A 47 -0.73 -18.81 -29.20
N THR A 48 -1.64 -18.72 -28.23
CA THR A 48 -2.02 -19.84 -27.37
C THR A 48 -3.54 -19.99 -27.34
N GLN A 49 -4.01 -21.24 -27.34
CA GLN A 49 -5.43 -21.54 -27.14
C GLN A 49 -5.76 -21.51 -25.65
N LEU A 50 -6.69 -20.65 -25.26
CA LEU A 50 -7.05 -20.36 -23.88
C LEU A 50 -8.58 -20.37 -23.71
N TYR A 51 -9.01 -20.43 -22.47
CA TYR A 51 -10.37 -20.11 -22.05
C TYR A 51 -10.36 -18.72 -21.43
N ARG A 52 -11.22 -17.85 -21.95
CA ARG A 52 -11.44 -16.51 -21.44
C ARG A 52 -12.64 -16.54 -20.51
N ILE A 53 -12.41 -16.20 -19.26
CA ILE A 53 -13.43 -16.01 -18.23
C ILE A 53 -13.61 -14.51 -18.08
N ARG A 54 -14.70 -13.98 -18.62
CA ARG A 54 -15.08 -12.57 -18.50
C ARG A 54 -16.09 -12.41 -17.37
N ALA A 55 -15.72 -11.70 -16.32
CA ALA A 55 -16.62 -11.20 -15.29
C ALA A 55 -16.81 -9.70 -15.48
N SER A 56 -18.06 -9.23 -15.51
CA SER A 56 -18.39 -7.81 -15.53
C SER A 56 -19.29 -7.52 -14.35
N ILE A 57 -18.83 -6.66 -13.45
CA ILE A 57 -19.47 -6.34 -12.19
C ILE A 57 -19.88 -4.88 -12.24
N ALA A 58 -21.18 -4.61 -12.12
CA ALA A 58 -21.67 -3.25 -11.95
C ALA A 58 -21.40 -2.75 -10.53
N ASP A 59 -21.26 -1.44 -10.36
CA ASP A 59 -21.03 -0.79 -9.07
C ASP A 59 -22.11 -1.16 -8.02
N ASP A 60 -23.38 -1.21 -8.44
CA ASP A 60 -24.52 -1.57 -7.60
C ASP A 60 -24.51 -3.04 -7.15
N GLU A 61 -23.77 -3.89 -7.86
CA GLU A 61 -23.67 -5.33 -7.60
C GLU A 61 -22.60 -5.68 -6.58
N ILE A 62 -21.53 -4.87 -6.48
CA ILE A 62 -20.37 -5.13 -5.60
C ILE A 62 -20.78 -5.32 -4.13
N PRO A 63 -21.63 -4.47 -3.53
CA PRO A 63 -22.00 -4.62 -2.12
C PRO A 63 -22.72 -5.94 -1.86
N ASP A 64 -23.58 -6.35 -2.78
CA ASP A 64 -24.38 -7.57 -2.63
C ASP A 64 -23.52 -8.83 -2.83
N LEU A 65 -22.59 -8.81 -3.79
CA LEU A 65 -21.58 -9.87 -3.95
C LEU A 65 -20.68 -10.00 -2.72
N LEU A 66 -20.31 -8.89 -2.09
CA LEU A 66 -19.52 -8.93 -0.86
C LEU A 66 -20.32 -9.55 0.30
N VAL A 67 -21.60 -9.22 0.42
CA VAL A 67 -22.50 -9.82 1.43
C VAL A 67 -22.66 -11.32 1.19
N GLU A 68 -22.87 -11.75 -0.06
CA GLU A 68 -22.98 -13.16 -0.42
C GLU A 68 -21.66 -13.93 -0.20
N PHE A 69 -20.53 -13.31 -0.53
CA PHE A 69 -19.21 -13.87 -0.24
C PHE A 69 -19.03 -14.14 1.26
N LEU A 70 -19.39 -13.16 2.10
CA LEU A 70 -19.33 -13.29 3.55
C LEU A 70 -20.25 -14.42 4.06
N ASP A 71 -21.43 -14.60 3.46
CA ASP A 71 -22.33 -15.72 3.78
C ASP A 71 -21.72 -17.07 3.40
N ASN A 72 -21.10 -17.17 2.23
CA ASN A 72 -20.44 -18.41 1.79
C ASN A 72 -19.30 -18.80 2.73
N LEU A 73 -18.48 -17.84 3.17
CA LEU A 73 -17.37 -18.09 4.10
C LEU A 73 -17.82 -18.71 5.43
N ILE A 74 -19.00 -18.34 5.94
CA ILE A 74 -19.51 -18.87 7.21
C ILE A 74 -20.33 -20.15 7.05
N GLN A 75 -20.57 -20.62 5.83
CA GLN A 75 -21.19 -21.92 5.59
C GLN A 75 -20.16 -23.04 5.59
N ASP A 76 -18.92 -22.77 5.17
CA ASP A 76 -17.85 -23.78 5.07
C ASP A 76 -17.09 -23.96 6.41
N ARG A 77 -17.83 -24.39 7.44
CA ARG A 77 -17.36 -24.59 8.82
C ARG A 77 -16.15 -25.50 8.91
N GLU A 78 -16.21 -26.64 8.25
CA GLU A 78 -15.17 -27.66 8.34
C GLU A 78 -13.88 -27.20 7.66
N GLU A 79 -13.97 -26.55 6.50
CA GLU A 79 -12.79 -26.01 5.84
C GLU A 79 -12.17 -24.86 6.64
N PHE A 80 -12.99 -23.97 7.24
CA PHE A 80 -12.50 -22.93 8.15
C PHE A 80 -11.69 -23.52 9.31
N LYS A 81 -12.23 -24.50 10.03
CA LYS A 81 -11.51 -25.16 11.14
C LYS A 81 -10.20 -25.77 10.67
N SER A 82 -10.25 -26.42 9.51
CA SER A 82 -9.10 -27.09 8.92
C SER A 82 -8.00 -26.12 8.47
N LEU A 83 -8.36 -24.88 8.09
CA LEU A 83 -7.45 -23.78 7.80
C LEU A 83 -6.80 -23.26 9.08
N VAL A 84 -7.58 -23.04 10.14
CA VAL A 84 -7.05 -22.62 11.45
C VAL A 84 -6.01 -23.64 11.92
N LEU A 85 -6.34 -24.94 11.87
CA LEU A 85 -5.38 -26.00 12.20
C LEU A 85 -4.10 -25.95 11.35
N GLN A 86 -4.21 -25.61 10.06
CA GLN A 86 -3.03 -25.48 9.20
C GLN A 86 -2.19 -24.25 9.57
N VAL A 87 -2.81 -23.12 9.91
CA VAL A 87 -2.10 -21.93 10.40
C VAL A 87 -1.29 -22.28 11.65
N TYR A 88 -1.89 -22.98 12.62
CA TYR A 88 -1.18 -23.43 13.82
C TYR A 88 0.00 -24.35 13.50
N LYS A 89 -0.18 -25.33 12.60
CA LYS A 89 0.91 -26.23 12.17
C LYS A 89 2.06 -25.45 11.52
N THR A 90 1.74 -24.58 10.56
CA THR A 90 2.74 -23.76 9.88
C THR A 90 3.42 -22.80 10.85
N ALA A 91 2.71 -22.24 11.82
CA ALA A 91 3.31 -21.37 12.83
C ALA A 91 4.26 -22.12 13.78
N GLN A 92 3.98 -23.38 14.14
CA GLN A 92 4.92 -24.20 14.93
C GLN A 92 6.26 -24.46 14.22
N GLU A 93 6.26 -24.44 12.89
CA GLU A 93 7.45 -24.63 12.06
C GLU A 93 8.20 -23.32 11.76
N HIS A 94 7.62 -22.16 12.13
CA HIS A 94 8.16 -20.82 11.86
C HIS A 94 8.11 -19.93 13.11
N GLU A 95 9.28 -19.71 13.74
CA GLU A 95 9.45 -18.96 15.01
C GLU A 95 8.75 -17.58 15.02
N GLU A 96 8.86 -16.82 13.93
CA GLU A 96 8.21 -15.50 13.79
C GLU A 96 6.67 -15.54 13.82
N LEU A 97 6.08 -16.66 13.37
CA LEU A 97 4.62 -16.85 13.38
C LEU A 97 4.16 -17.42 14.72
N ALA A 98 4.97 -18.25 15.38
CA ALA A 98 4.70 -18.79 16.70
C ALA A 98 4.50 -17.68 17.74
N GLU A 99 5.33 -16.62 17.72
CA GLU A 99 5.21 -15.46 18.63
C GLU A 99 3.88 -14.70 18.50
N ARG A 100 3.16 -14.88 17.38
CA ARG A 100 1.90 -14.17 17.10
C ARG A 100 0.66 -14.99 17.46
N LEU A 101 0.84 -16.25 17.84
CA LEU A 101 -0.26 -17.11 18.27
C LEU A 101 -0.61 -16.85 19.74
N PRO A 102 -1.91 -16.85 20.08
CA PRO A 102 -2.35 -16.66 21.46
C PRO A 102 -2.00 -17.85 22.38
N GLU A 103 -1.81 -19.04 21.82
CA GLU A 103 -1.43 -20.26 22.56
C GLU A 103 -0.43 -21.10 21.75
N GLU A 104 0.54 -21.71 22.44
CA GLU A 104 1.56 -22.59 21.85
C GLU A 104 1.01 -24.00 21.51
N ALA A 105 -0.08 -24.41 22.17
CA ALA A 105 -0.71 -25.71 21.97
C ALA A 105 -1.62 -25.72 20.74
N MET A 106 -1.77 -26.91 20.12
CA MET A 106 -2.76 -27.10 19.06
C MET A 106 -4.17 -26.93 19.62
N PRO A 107 -5.06 -26.18 18.94
CA PRO A 107 -6.41 -25.96 19.44
C PRO A 107 -7.21 -27.27 19.45
N THR A 108 -7.98 -27.45 20.50
CA THR A 108 -8.97 -28.51 20.68
C THR A 108 -10.18 -28.28 19.77
N GLU A 109 -11.01 -29.33 19.60
CA GLU A 109 -12.26 -29.22 18.82
C GLU A 109 -13.22 -28.17 19.39
N GLU A 110 -13.24 -28.01 20.72
CA GLU A 110 -14.05 -27.00 21.40
C GLU A 110 -13.55 -25.58 21.12
N GLU A 111 -12.23 -25.37 21.11
CA GLU A 111 -11.61 -24.09 20.77
C GLU A 111 -11.79 -23.72 19.30
N LEU A 112 -11.64 -24.69 18.39
CA LEU A 112 -11.94 -24.51 16.97
C LEU A 112 -13.39 -24.09 16.75
N GLU A 113 -14.33 -24.67 17.51
CA GLU A 113 -15.72 -24.27 17.43
C GLU A 113 -15.94 -22.84 17.94
N LYS A 114 -15.29 -22.49 19.05
CA LYS A 114 -15.33 -21.13 19.58
C LYS A 114 -14.79 -20.11 18.58
N PHE A 115 -13.65 -20.38 17.95
CA PHE A 115 -13.11 -19.52 16.89
C PHE A 115 -14.09 -19.34 15.73
N PHE A 116 -14.78 -20.41 15.33
CA PHE A 116 -15.77 -20.32 14.28
C PHE A 116 -17.01 -19.50 14.69
N VAL A 117 -17.44 -19.59 15.95
CA VAL A 117 -18.52 -18.75 16.50
C VAL A 117 -18.12 -17.28 16.53
N GLU A 118 -16.89 -16.97 16.97
CA GLU A 118 -16.37 -15.60 16.97
C GLU A 118 -16.22 -15.05 15.55
N PHE A 119 -15.72 -15.85 14.61
CA PHE A 119 -15.64 -15.50 13.19
C PHE A 119 -17.02 -15.16 12.61
N LYS A 120 -18.03 -15.99 12.88
CA LYS A 120 -19.42 -15.69 12.49
C LYS A 120 -19.93 -14.38 13.06
N ALA A 121 -19.59 -14.05 14.30
CA ALA A 121 -19.99 -12.79 14.92
C ALA A 121 -19.33 -11.58 14.25
N VAL A 122 -18.04 -11.67 13.92
CA VAL A 122 -17.31 -10.64 13.15
C VAL A 122 -17.95 -10.45 11.78
N VAL A 123 -18.21 -11.55 11.06
CA VAL A 123 -18.87 -11.51 9.76
C VAL A 123 -20.25 -10.86 9.86
N ALA A 124 -21.06 -11.24 10.86
CA ALA A 124 -22.37 -10.64 11.08
C ALA A 124 -22.29 -9.13 11.34
N SER A 125 -21.32 -8.67 12.13
CA SER A 125 -21.11 -7.24 12.38
C SER A 125 -20.69 -6.47 11.12
N LEU A 126 -19.86 -7.08 10.28
CA LEU A 126 -19.43 -6.48 9.02
C LEU A 126 -20.59 -6.40 8.04
N LYS A 127 -21.39 -7.46 7.93
CA LYS A 127 -22.61 -7.47 7.10
C LYS A 127 -23.59 -6.38 7.52
N ALA A 128 -23.86 -6.26 8.83
CA ALA A 128 -24.75 -5.21 9.33
C ALA A 128 -24.27 -3.81 8.95
N ARG A 129 -22.95 -3.55 9.04
CA ARG A 129 -22.36 -2.28 8.58
C ARG A 129 -22.49 -2.09 7.07
N LEU A 130 -22.27 -3.14 6.29
CA LEU A 130 -22.43 -3.09 4.82
C LEU A 130 -23.88 -2.85 4.38
N GLU A 131 -24.87 -3.16 5.22
CA GLU A 131 -26.28 -2.86 4.95
C GLU A 131 -26.66 -1.40 5.26
N GLU A 132 -25.84 -0.66 6.02
CA GLU A 132 -26.11 0.74 6.33
C GLU A 132 -25.96 1.63 5.07
N PRO A 133 -26.99 2.40 4.68
CA PRO A 133 -26.92 3.23 3.48
C PRO A 133 -25.78 4.25 3.49
N SER A 134 -25.43 4.80 4.66
CA SER A 134 -24.30 5.71 4.83
C SER A 134 -22.96 5.04 4.53
N VAL A 135 -22.76 3.81 5.03
CA VAL A 135 -21.54 3.04 4.78
C VAL A 135 -21.46 2.63 3.31
N ARG A 136 -22.58 2.19 2.72
CA ARG A 136 -22.60 1.87 1.28
C ARG A 136 -22.19 3.07 0.43
N LYS A 137 -22.73 4.26 0.74
CA LYS A 137 -22.38 5.48 0.05
C LYS A 137 -20.92 5.91 0.30
N GLU A 138 -20.41 5.73 1.51
CA GLU A 138 -19.01 6.05 1.84
C GLU A 138 -18.02 5.11 1.17
N TRP A 139 -18.31 3.81 1.12
CA TRP A 139 -17.40 2.78 0.62
C TRP A 139 -17.51 2.55 -0.88
N PHE A 140 -18.69 2.80 -1.47
CA PHE A 140 -18.99 2.49 -2.88
C PHE A 140 -19.62 3.65 -3.66
N GLY A 141 -19.89 4.80 -3.05
CA GLY A 141 -20.61 5.88 -3.72
C GLY A 141 -19.80 6.61 -4.81
N PRO A 142 -20.46 7.58 -5.48
CA PRO A 142 -21.31 7.35 -6.64
C PRO A 142 -20.43 7.10 -7.89
N ILE A 143 -19.82 5.93 -7.97
CA ILE A 143 -19.09 5.54 -9.17
C ILE A 143 -20.11 4.83 -10.06
N ASP A 144 -20.75 5.53 -11.00
CA ASP A 144 -21.53 4.84 -12.05
C ASP A 144 -20.52 4.16 -12.97
N GLY A 145 -20.25 2.89 -12.65
CA GLY A 145 -19.09 2.22 -13.19
C GLY A 145 -19.24 0.71 -13.27
N ARG A 146 -18.33 0.14 -14.05
CA ARG A 146 -18.29 -1.27 -14.36
C ARG A 146 -16.85 -1.75 -14.25
N LEU A 147 -16.66 -2.72 -13.38
CA LEU A 147 -15.42 -3.43 -13.21
C LEU A 147 -15.47 -4.70 -14.06
N THR A 148 -14.65 -4.76 -15.10
CA THR A 148 -14.53 -5.93 -15.96
C THR A 148 -13.22 -6.63 -15.67
N PHE A 149 -13.28 -7.94 -15.45
CA PHE A 149 -12.14 -8.83 -15.33
C PHE A 149 -12.17 -9.84 -16.47
N ASP A 150 -11.10 -9.93 -17.23
CA ASP A 150 -10.86 -10.99 -18.21
C ASP A 150 -9.68 -11.85 -17.71
N LEU A 151 -9.97 -13.09 -17.31
CA LEU A 151 -8.98 -14.09 -16.95
C LEU A 151 -8.79 -15.05 -18.12
N TYR A 152 -7.56 -15.21 -18.57
CA TYR A 152 -7.22 -16.14 -19.65
C TYR A 152 -6.48 -17.33 -19.06
N VAL A 153 -7.12 -18.48 -19.12
CA VAL A 153 -6.68 -19.70 -18.46
C VAL A 153 -6.42 -20.77 -19.52
N ASP A 154 -5.35 -21.54 -19.39
CA ASP A 154 -5.06 -22.63 -20.33
C ASP A 154 -5.84 -23.93 -19.99
N THR A 155 -5.63 -24.97 -20.80
CA THR A 155 -6.23 -26.30 -20.58
C THR A 155 -5.79 -26.98 -19.28
N SER A 156 -4.69 -26.54 -18.68
CA SER A 156 -4.20 -27.01 -17.38
C SER A 156 -4.75 -26.20 -16.21
N LEU A 157 -5.71 -25.30 -16.47
CA LEU A 157 -6.31 -24.38 -15.50
C LEU A 157 -5.32 -23.37 -14.90
N ASP A 158 -4.20 -23.12 -15.60
CA ASP A 158 -3.23 -22.11 -15.19
C ASP A 158 -3.62 -20.74 -15.78
N LEU A 159 -3.63 -19.70 -14.94
CA LEU A 159 -3.80 -18.33 -15.39
C LEU A 159 -2.57 -17.87 -16.20
N ARG A 160 -2.81 -17.38 -17.42
CA ARG A 160 -1.77 -16.93 -18.36
C ARG A 160 -1.78 -15.42 -18.57
N LYS A 161 -2.96 -14.81 -18.51
CA LYS A 161 -3.15 -13.38 -18.70
C LYS A 161 -4.35 -12.93 -17.88
N LEU A 162 -4.25 -11.74 -17.30
CA LEU A 162 -5.30 -11.09 -16.54
C LEU A 162 -5.42 -9.66 -17.08
N SER A 163 -6.64 -9.27 -17.40
CA SER A 163 -6.97 -7.88 -17.68
C SER A 163 -8.08 -7.45 -16.73
N ALA A 164 -7.93 -6.27 -16.15
CA ALA A 164 -8.94 -5.64 -15.33
C ALA A 164 -9.17 -4.23 -15.86
N SER A 165 -10.41 -3.84 -16.07
CA SER A 165 -10.77 -2.48 -16.46
C SER A 165 -11.89 -1.95 -15.60
N LEU A 166 -11.69 -0.75 -15.05
CA LEU A 166 -12.72 0.04 -14.40
C LEU A 166 -13.16 1.13 -15.38
N GLU A 167 -14.40 1.04 -15.83
CA GLU A 167 -15.07 2.15 -16.50
C GLU A 167 -15.91 2.86 -15.46
N ALA A 168 -15.80 4.17 -15.34
CA ALA A 168 -16.54 4.93 -14.36
C ALA A 168 -16.92 6.30 -14.93
N SER A 169 -18.09 6.78 -14.58
CA SER A 169 -18.53 8.13 -14.91
C SER A 169 -19.05 8.84 -13.67
N GLN A 170 -18.73 10.12 -13.56
CA GLN A 170 -19.20 10.97 -12.47
C GLN A 170 -19.96 12.18 -13.05
N GLU A 171 -21.07 12.56 -12.41
CA GLU A 171 -22.03 13.55 -12.93
C GLU A 171 -21.42 14.94 -13.21
N GLU A 172 -20.29 15.31 -12.58
CA GLU A 172 -19.63 16.62 -12.75
C GLU A 172 -18.24 16.57 -13.44
N GLU A 173 -17.58 15.40 -13.49
CA GLU A 173 -16.17 15.29 -13.94
C GLU A 173 -15.95 14.44 -15.22
N GLY A 174 -17.02 13.88 -15.78
CA GLY A 174 -16.96 13.12 -17.03
C GLY A 174 -16.68 11.63 -16.84
N ALA A 175 -16.58 10.89 -17.95
CA ALA A 175 -16.34 9.44 -17.94
C ALA A 175 -14.85 9.13 -18.09
N PHE A 176 -14.32 8.29 -17.21
CA PHE A 176 -12.95 7.78 -17.28
C PHE A 176 -12.93 6.25 -17.40
N ARG A 177 -11.87 5.74 -18.04
CA ARG A 177 -11.58 4.30 -18.13
C ARG A 177 -10.16 4.08 -17.62
N LEU A 178 -10.04 3.32 -16.53
CA LEU A 178 -8.77 2.79 -16.05
C LEU A 178 -8.65 1.33 -16.50
N SER A 179 -7.59 0.98 -17.20
CA SER A 179 -7.32 -0.41 -17.61
C SER A 179 -5.95 -0.85 -17.11
N VAL A 180 -5.93 -1.96 -16.39
CA VAL A 180 -4.71 -2.65 -15.93
C VAL A 180 -4.66 -3.99 -16.63
N GLU A 181 -3.54 -4.28 -17.29
CA GLU A 181 -3.30 -5.55 -17.96
C GLU A 181 -2.01 -6.16 -17.40
N LEU A 182 -2.11 -7.42 -16.99
CA LEU A 182 -1.03 -8.21 -16.40
C LEU A 182 -0.88 -9.49 -17.21
N GLU A 183 0.29 -9.66 -17.83
CA GLU A 183 0.67 -10.92 -18.49
C GLU A 183 1.67 -11.67 -17.62
N GLN A 184 1.46 -12.98 -17.43
CA GLN A 184 2.33 -13.80 -16.59
C GLN A 184 2.75 -15.09 -17.29
N ARG A 185 3.99 -15.51 -17.07
CA ARG A 185 4.50 -16.84 -17.46
C ARG A 185 4.63 -17.73 -16.24
N LYS A 186 4.17 -18.98 -16.36
CA LYS A 186 4.41 -20.00 -15.34
C LYS A 186 5.92 -20.26 -15.24
N ALA A 187 6.50 -20.08 -14.06
CA ALA A 187 7.92 -20.33 -13.77
C ALA A 187 8.33 -21.84 -13.78
N THR A 188 7.43 -22.76 -14.13
CA THR A 188 7.66 -24.22 -14.00
C THR A 188 8.24 -24.91 -15.23
N ALA A 189 8.59 -24.17 -16.28
CA ALA A 189 9.49 -24.69 -17.29
C ALA A 189 10.46 -23.58 -17.70
N PHE A 190 11.71 -23.70 -17.26
CA PHE A 190 12.85 -22.97 -17.82
C PHE A 190 13.08 -23.42 -19.28
N LYS A 191 12.14 -23.12 -20.18
CA LYS A 191 12.52 -22.82 -21.56
C LYS A 191 12.79 -21.33 -21.57
N ARG A 192 14.08 -20.97 -21.55
CA ARG A 192 14.53 -19.61 -21.85
C ARG A 192 13.95 -19.21 -23.20
N SER A 193 12.88 -18.42 -23.17
CA SER A 193 12.44 -17.65 -24.32
C SER A 193 13.52 -16.64 -24.64
N THR A 194 13.91 -16.55 -25.91
CA THR A 194 14.86 -15.54 -26.40
C THR A 194 14.17 -14.20 -26.68
N ALA A 195 12.84 -14.16 -26.67
CA ALA A 195 12.07 -12.93 -26.75
C ALA A 195 11.68 -12.48 -25.33
N PHE A 196 12.28 -11.39 -24.88
CA PHE A 196 11.79 -10.59 -23.76
C PHE A 196 10.84 -9.52 -24.31
N PRO A 197 9.72 -9.22 -23.63
CA PRO A 197 8.92 -8.04 -23.96
C PRO A 197 9.78 -6.77 -23.80
N ASP A 198 9.42 -5.70 -24.51
CA ASP A 198 10.09 -4.40 -24.35
C ASP A 198 9.83 -3.87 -22.93
N THR A 199 10.85 -3.96 -22.07
CA THR A 199 10.78 -3.55 -20.67
C THR A 199 11.20 -2.09 -20.47
N THR A 200 11.35 -1.27 -21.53
CA THR A 200 11.75 0.14 -21.37
C THR A 200 10.81 0.95 -20.48
N LYS A 201 9.55 0.53 -20.33
CA LYS A 201 8.56 1.14 -19.43
C LYS A 201 8.16 0.23 -18.25
N ALA A 202 8.83 -0.91 -18.09
CA ALA A 202 8.56 -1.79 -16.96
C ALA A 202 9.13 -1.18 -15.68
N VAL A 203 8.40 -1.33 -14.59
CA VAL A 203 8.77 -0.85 -13.26
C VAL A 203 8.95 -2.06 -12.37
N ASP A 204 10.03 -2.10 -11.60
CA ASP A 204 10.22 -3.16 -10.61
C ASP A 204 9.22 -2.96 -9.46
N PRO A 205 8.37 -3.94 -9.11
CA PRO A 205 7.48 -3.84 -7.97
C PRO A 205 8.19 -3.56 -6.65
N ASP A 206 9.44 -3.98 -6.50
CA ASP A 206 10.23 -3.71 -5.29
C ASP A 206 10.63 -2.20 -5.20
N ASP A 207 10.58 -1.44 -6.31
CA ASP A 207 10.78 0.02 -6.35
C ASP A 207 9.50 0.81 -5.98
N LEU A 208 8.35 0.15 -5.82
CA LEU A 208 7.04 0.75 -5.53
C LEU A 208 6.67 0.65 -4.04
N ALA A 209 7.61 1.04 -3.17
CA ALA A 209 7.49 0.87 -1.73
C ALA A 209 6.59 1.92 -1.05
N THR A 210 6.50 3.13 -1.62
CA THR A 210 5.75 4.23 -1.03
C THR A 210 4.65 4.75 -1.96
N THR A 211 3.68 5.46 -1.40
CA THR A 211 2.62 6.10 -2.19
C THR A 211 3.21 7.03 -3.27
N ALA A 212 4.31 7.73 -2.94
CA ALA A 212 5.02 8.59 -3.89
C ALA A 212 5.59 7.83 -5.10
N ASP A 213 6.03 6.59 -4.91
CA ASP A 213 6.60 5.79 -5.99
C ASP A 213 5.54 5.40 -7.03
N TRP A 214 4.31 5.12 -6.57
CA TRP A 214 3.16 4.89 -7.44
C TRP A 214 2.77 6.13 -8.24
N LEU A 215 2.87 7.33 -7.66
CA LEU A 215 2.55 8.57 -8.35
C LEU A 215 3.53 8.91 -9.47
N ARG A 216 4.79 8.47 -9.37
CA ARG A 216 5.78 8.67 -10.45
C ARG A 216 5.44 7.89 -11.71
N LEU A 217 4.60 6.85 -11.59
CA LEU A 217 4.12 6.07 -12.73
C LEU A 217 2.95 6.70 -13.45
N VAL A 218 2.31 7.69 -12.81
CA VAL A 218 1.15 8.39 -13.35
C VAL A 218 1.63 9.70 -13.97
N ASP A 219 1.16 9.99 -15.18
CA ASP A 219 1.45 11.27 -15.83
C ASP A 219 0.90 12.42 -14.97
N ARG A 220 1.74 13.40 -14.65
CA ARG A 220 1.42 14.52 -13.74
C ARG A 220 0.33 15.43 -14.25
N ASP A 221 0.20 15.51 -15.57
CA ASP A 221 -0.82 16.32 -16.23
C ASP A 221 -2.11 15.52 -16.47
N SER A 222 -2.19 14.26 -16.00
CA SER A 222 -3.38 13.43 -16.17
C SER A 222 -4.45 13.67 -15.10
N ASP A 223 -5.70 13.46 -15.51
CA ASP A 223 -6.86 13.50 -14.60
C ASP A 223 -6.74 12.44 -13.49
N LEU A 224 -6.07 11.30 -13.75
CA LEU A 224 -5.78 10.29 -12.72
C LEU A 224 -4.86 10.84 -11.63
N PHE A 225 -3.83 11.61 -12.00
CA PHE A 225 -2.96 12.26 -11.03
C PHE A 225 -3.73 13.30 -10.21
N ALA A 226 -4.58 14.10 -10.87
CA ALA A 226 -5.47 15.05 -10.20
C ALA A 226 -6.40 14.33 -9.20
N MET A 227 -7.06 13.24 -9.62
CA MET A 227 -7.95 12.45 -8.77
C MET A 227 -7.23 11.85 -7.55
N LEU A 228 -6.06 11.24 -7.75
CA LEU A 228 -5.26 10.65 -6.67
C LEU A 228 -4.79 11.70 -5.65
N ARG A 229 -4.45 12.90 -6.13
CA ARG A 229 -3.99 14.01 -5.29
C ARG A 229 -5.14 14.73 -4.60
N ASP A 230 -6.18 15.11 -5.34
CA ASP A 230 -7.19 16.07 -4.91
C ASP A 230 -8.41 15.37 -4.27
N ASP A 231 -8.87 14.26 -4.85
CA ASP A 231 -10.07 13.55 -4.37
C ASP A 231 -9.72 12.53 -3.30
N PHE A 232 -8.74 11.67 -3.58
CA PHE A 232 -8.27 10.66 -2.63
C PHE A 232 -7.33 11.25 -1.56
N LYS A 233 -6.84 12.48 -1.76
CA LYS A 233 -6.04 13.23 -0.78
C LYS A 233 -4.81 12.45 -0.30
N LEU A 234 -4.18 11.70 -1.20
CA LEU A 234 -3.05 10.84 -0.88
C LEU A 234 -1.80 11.64 -0.43
N SER A 235 -1.71 12.92 -0.80
CA SER A 235 -0.67 13.86 -0.33
C SER A 235 -0.87 14.30 1.11
N ARG A 236 -2.08 14.14 1.67
CA ARG A 236 -2.41 14.64 3.00
C ARG A 236 -1.78 13.77 4.07
N LYS A 237 -0.74 14.28 4.70
CA LYS A 237 -0.02 13.61 5.79
C LYS A 237 -0.12 14.45 7.07
N LYS A 238 -0.33 13.76 8.20
CA LYS A 238 -0.27 14.36 9.53
C LYS A 238 0.80 13.65 10.35
N ILE A 239 1.76 14.40 10.87
CA ILE A 239 2.84 13.89 11.71
C ILE A 239 2.73 14.58 13.07
N GLU A 240 2.71 13.79 14.14
CA GLU A 240 2.74 14.30 15.51
C GLU A 240 4.02 13.78 16.17
N ILE A 241 4.85 14.71 16.66
CA ILE A 241 6.13 14.36 17.27
C ILE A 241 6.27 15.08 18.60
N ARG A 242 6.37 14.31 19.69
CA ARG A 242 6.63 14.86 21.01
C ARG A 242 8.07 15.33 21.11
N THR A 243 8.30 16.56 21.57
CA THR A 243 9.65 17.03 21.90
C THR A 243 10.15 16.29 23.13
N SER A 244 11.44 16.00 23.19
CA SER A 244 12.08 15.69 24.46
C SER A 244 12.49 16.99 25.16
N SER A 245 12.60 16.93 26.50
CA SER A 245 13.61 17.72 27.22
C SER A 245 14.96 17.52 26.52
N PHE A 246 15.92 18.43 26.69
CA PHE A 246 17.28 18.34 26.12
C PHE A 246 18.08 17.09 26.60
N GLU A 247 17.42 16.13 27.22
CA GLU A 247 17.97 14.86 27.69
C GLU A 247 18.32 13.97 26.50
N VAL A 248 19.58 13.56 26.51
CA VAL A 248 20.19 12.64 25.55
C VAL A 248 19.45 11.30 25.63
N GLY A 249 18.67 10.99 24.60
CA GLY A 249 18.16 9.63 24.40
C GLY A 249 19.32 8.64 24.17
N PRO A 250 19.11 7.33 24.41
CA PRO A 250 20.13 6.34 24.15
C PRO A 250 20.57 6.36 22.67
N PRO A 251 21.81 5.95 22.36
CA PRO A 251 22.27 5.79 20.97
C PRO A 251 21.27 4.95 20.15
N GLY A 252 20.85 5.47 18.98
CA GLY A 252 19.82 4.84 18.15
C GLY A 252 18.39 5.27 18.45
N ALA A 253 18.16 6.17 19.42
CA ALA A 253 16.85 6.77 19.63
C ALA A 253 16.39 7.54 18.39
N VAL A 254 15.09 7.44 18.09
CA VAL A 254 14.43 8.19 17.02
C VAL A 254 14.70 9.69 17.23
N PRO A 255 15.23 10.40 16.22
CA PRO A 255 15.56 11.82 16.37
C PRO A 255 14.27 12.62 16.64
N ARG A 256 14.29 13.43 17.72
CA ARG A 256 13.12 14.22 18.15
C ARG A 256 13.33 15.71 17.89
N PRO A 257 12.25 16.47 17.65
CA PRO A 257 12.31 17.92 17.63
C PRO A 257 12.80 18.47 18.98
N PHE A 258 13.51 19.58 18.92
CA PHE A 258 13.94 20.32 20.11
C PHE A 258 13.82 21.82 19.87
N ILE A 259 13.74 22.59 20.96
CA ILE A 259 13.86 24.04 20.91
C ILE A 259 15.34 24.36 21.13
N ASP A 260 15.98 24.97 20.13
CA ASP A 260 17.36 25.40 20.24
C ASP A 260 17.50 26.47 21.34
N PRO A 261 18.32 26.24 22.39
CA PRO A 261 18.46 27.18 23.49
C PRO A 261 19.14 28.50 23.07
N GLU A 262 19.96 28.50 22.01
CA GLU A 262 20.65 29.70 21.55
C GLU A 262 19.73 30.62 20.75
N THR A 263 18.89 30.04 19.90
CA THR A 263 18.04 30.81 18.98
C THR A 263 16.56 30.86 19.38
N GLY A 264 16.14 30.02 20.32
CA GLY A 264 14.74 29.84 20.73
C GLY A 264 13.86 29.25 19.62
N ARG A 265 14.44 28.70 18.55
CA ARG A 265 13.69 28.15 17.40
C ARG A 265 13.45 26.66 17.57
N LEU A 266 12.26 26.22 17.17
CA LEU A 266 11.94 24.81 17.04
C LEU A 266 12.70 24.23 15.83
N MET A 267 13.44 23.16 16.07
CA MET A 267 14.26 22.47 15.09
C MET A 267 13.67 21.09 14.80
N LEU A 268 13.53 20.74 13.53
CA LEU A 268 13.00 19.45 13.07
C LEU A 268 14.09 18.57 12.46
N PRO A 269 14.08 17.25 12.74
CA PRO A 269 14.96 16.31 12.07
C PRO A 269 14.54 16.14 10.61
N VAL A 270 15.41 16.56 9.69
CA VAL A 270 15.11 16.66 8.25
C VAL A 270 14.68 15.31 7.67
N ARG A 271 15.47 14.26 7.91
CA ARG A 271 15.20 12.91 7.40
C ARG A 271 13.86 12.36 7.91
N TYR A 272 13.66 12.41 9.21
CA TYR A 272 12.46 11.83 9.85
C TYR A 272 11.17 12.50 9.38
N VAL A 273 11.19 13.82 9.21
CA VAL A 273 10.04 14.58 8.70
C VAL A 273 9.87 14.38 7.20
N GLY A 274 10.95 14.49 6.43
CA GLY A 274 10.92 14.33 4.98
C GLY A 274 10.36 12.98 4.56
N GLU A 275 10.91 11.87 5.08
CA GLU A 275 10.48 10.51 4.72
C GLU A 275 9.00 10.25 5.09
N ARG A 276 8.50 10.82 6.19
CA ARG A 276 7.07 10.71 6.57
C ARG A 276 6.13 11.58 5.74
N LEU A 277 6.67 12.58 5.06
CA LEU A 277 5.98 13.36 4.03
C LEU A 277 6.20 12.77 2.63
N ASP A 278 6.69 11.53 2.55
CA ASP A 278 7.06 10.80 1.33
C ASP A 278 8.13 11.51 0.48
N CYS A 279 8.96 12.35 1.11
CA CYS A 279 10.09 13.00 0.45
C CYS A 279 11.34 12.13 0.52
N GLU A 280 12.16 12.20 -0.52
CA GLU A 280 13.48 11.58 -0.52
C GLU A 280 14.49 12.48 0.18
N VAL A 281 15.29 11.90 1.09
CA VAL A 281 16.31 12.64 1.82
C VAL A 281 17.67 12.01 1.58
N GLN A 282 18.51 12.72 0.84
CA GLN A 282 19.85 12.30 0.45
C GLN A 282 20.91 13.08 1.24
N TRP A 283 21.94 12.36 1.65
CA TRP A 283 23.11 12.94 2.30
C TRP A 283 24.26 13.02 1.30
N GLU A 284 24.81 14.21 1.15
CA GLU A 284 25.95 14.50 0.31
C GLU A 284 27.14 14.86 1.21
N PRO A 285 28.12 13.94 1.38
CA PRO A 285 29.30 14.23 2.17
C PRO A 285 30.05 15.47 1.65
N PRO A 286 30.63 16.30 2.53
CA PRO A 286 30.77 16.08 3.97
C PRO A 286 29.64 16.67 4.84
N ASP A 287 28.81 17.58 4.30
CA ASP A 287 27.95 18.44 5.12
C ASP A 287 26.65 18.91 4.44
N THR A 288 26.27 18.32 3.30
CA THR A 288 25.10 18.76 2.52
C THR A 288 23.96 17.75 2.60
N VAL A 289 22.73 18.23 2.75
CA VAL A 289 21.51 17.43 2.66
C VAL A 289 20.63 17.94 1.53
N THR A 290 20.10 17.01 0.74
CA THR A 290 19.17 17.30 -0.34
C THR A 290 17.84 16.59 -0.04
N VAL A 291 16.75 17.34 -0.05
CA VAL A 291 15.38 16.84 0.10
C VAL A 291 14.66 17.03 -1.21
N VAL A 292 14.05 15.98 -1.75
CA VAL A 292 13.25 16.02 -2.98
C VAL A 292 11.82 15.61 -2.64
N ASP A 293 10.87 16.48 -2.95
CA ASP A 293 9.45 16.22 -2.78
C ASP A 293 8.85 15.72 -4.11
N PRO A 294 8.52 14.42 -4.23
CA PRO A 294 8.06 13.83 -5.49
C PRO A 294 6.70 14.37 -5.93
N TRP A 295 5.90 14.91 -5.01
CA TRP A 295 4.59 15.47 -5.32
C TRP A 295 4.66 16.82 -6.03
N THR A 296 5.73 17.59 -5.80
CA THR A 296 5.86 18.97 -6.31
C THR A 296 7.13 19.19 -7.14
N ASP A 297 7.99 18.17 -7.28
CA ASP A 297 9.39 18.27 -7.78
C ASP A 297 10.27 19.23 -6.99
N LYS A 298 9.81 19.69 -5.84
CA LYS A 298 10.56 20.67 -5.07
C LYS A 298 11.84 20.04 -4.55
N THR A 299 12.93 20.74 -4.79
CA THR A 299 14.26 20.34 -4.33
C THR A 299 14.80 21.36 -3.34
N ILE A 300 15.09 20.92 -2.13
CA ILE A 300 15.72 21.71 -1.06
C ILE A 300 17.12 21.16 -0.84
N ARG A 301 18.14 21.92 -1.22
CA ARG A 301 19.54 21.61 -0.93
C ARG A 301 20.06 22.56 0.15
N MET A 302 20.62 22.01 1.22
CA MET A 302 21.11 22.79 2.35
C MET A 302 22.44 22.23 2.85
N LYS A 303 23.37 23.14 3.15
CA LYS A 303 24.64 22.81 3.79
C LYS A 303 24.56 23.13 5.29
N ILE A 304 25.06 22.22 6.13
CA ILE A 304 25.05 22.39 7.59
C ILE A 304 25.87 23.63 7.97
N GLY A 305 25.34 24.43 8.90
CA GLY A 305 25.94 25.69 9.35
C GLY A 305 25.47 26.91 8.57
N ASP A 306 24.91 26.72 7.36
CA ASP A 306 24.39 27.84 6.57
C ASP A 306 23.02 28.29 7.09
N ARG A 307 22.74 29.59 6.94
CA ARG A 307 21.44 30.22 7.25
C ARG A 307 20.51 30.29 6.04
N GLU A 308 20.99 29.85 4.89
CA GLU A 308 20.25 29.82 3.64
C GLU A 308 20.27 28.39 3.09
N ALA A 309 19.19 28.02 2.41
CA ALA A 309 19.11 26.80 1.63
C ALA A 309 18.81 27.18 0.18
N THR A 310 19.18 26.32 -0.75
CA THR A 310 18.79 26.45 -2.16
C THR A 310 17.49 25.69 -2.37
N VAL A 311 16.40 26.39 -2.69
CA VAL A 311 15.10 25.80 -3.05
C VAL A 311 14.87 26.01 -4.53
N ASP A 312 14.71 24.92 -5.29
CA ASP A 312 14.49 24.95 -6.74
C ASP A 312 15.55 25.81 -7.48
N GLY A 313 16.80 25.69 -7.03
CA GLY A 313 17.95 26.44 -7.56
C GLY A 313 18.09 27.89 -7.06
N ARG A 314 17.18 28.39 -6.20
CA ARG A 314 17.21 29.76 -5.68
C ARG A 314 17.56 29.80 -4.18
N PRO A 315 18.39 30.75 -3.73
CA PRO A 315 18.67 30.90 -2.31
C PRO A 315 17.44 31.40 -1.54
N VAL A 316 17.14 30.77 -0.40
CA VAL A 316 16.04 31.13 0.50
C VAL A 316 16.55 31.13 1.94
N ALA A 317 16.29 32.21 2.65
CA ALA A 317 16.71 32.37 4.05
C ALA A 317 15.89 31.47 4.98
N MET A 318 16.58 30.74 5.86
CA MET A 318 15.98 29.89 6.91
C MET A 318 15.80 30.64 8.24
N GLY A 319 16.47 31.79 8.38
CA GLY A 319 16.48 32.61 9.60
C GLY A 319 17.49 32.13 10.66
N VAL A 320 17.57 30.82 10.91
CA VAL A 320 18.59 30.21 11.77
C VAL A 320 19.33 29.11 11.02
N PRO A 321 20.61 28.84 11.37
CA PRO A 321 21.38 27.86 10.64
C PRO A 321 20.85 26.45 10.85
N ALA A 322 21.02 25.61 9.84
CA ALA A 322 20.84 24.18 10.03
C ALA A 322 21.97 23.61 10.89
N VAL A 323 21.64 22.64 11.75
CA VAL A 323 22.58 22.09 12.73
C VAL A 323 22.64 20.58 12.64
N ARG A 324 23.82 20.03 12.93
CA ARG A 324 23.99 18.59 13.13
C ARG A 324 23.94 18.31 14.62
N PHE A 325 22.99 17.49 15.04
CA PHE A 325 22.80 17.11 16.43
C PHE A 325 22.56 15.60 16.53
N GLN A 326 23.36 14.91 17.37
CA GLN A 326 23.27 13.46 17.60
C GLN A 326 23.24 12.62 16.30
N GLY A 327 24.07 12.97 15.33
CA GLY A 327 24.17 12.25 14.05
C GLY A 327 23.04 12.56 13.06
N SER A 328 22.03 13.34 13.44
CA SER A 328 20.95 13.80 12.57
C SER A 328 21.11 15.27 12.17
N VAL A 329 20.57 15.62 11.01
CA VAL A 329 20.55 17.00 10.52
C VAL A 329 19.19 17.63 10.86
N TYR A 330 19.25 18.84 11.39
CA TYR A 330 18.10 19.60 11.86
C TYR A 330 17.99 20.94 11.14
N MET A 331 16.76 21.34 10.86
CA MET A 331 16.43 22.59 10.17
C MET A 331 15.30 23.29 10.93
N PRO A 332 15.21 24.64 10.90
CA PRO A 332 14.09 25.33 11.51
C PRO A 332 12.75 24.80 11.01
N ALA A 333 11.89 24.45 11.96
CA ALA A 333 10.67 23.68 11.73
C ALA A 333 9.75 24.31 10.69
N ARG A 334 9.57 25.63 10.81
CA ARG A 334 8.72 26.41 9.91
C ARG A 334 9.24 26.40 8.49
N PHE A 335 10.55 26.63 8.32
CA PHE A 335 11.15 26.61 6.99
C PHE A 335 10.97 25.25 6.33
N LEU A 336 11.34 24.16 7.02
CA LEU A 336 11.21 22.81 6.46
C LEU A 336 9.76 22.48 6.08
N ALA A 337 8.81 22.75 6.99
CA ALA A 337 7.40 22.48 6.74
C ALA A 337 6.86 23.30 5.56
N GLU A 338 7.08 24.63 5.55
CA GLU A 338 6.56 25.52 4.51
C GLU A 338 7.12 25.18 3.13
N GLN A 339 8.42 24.88 3.04
CA GLN A 339 9.00 24.47 1.77
C GLN A 339 8.34 23.18 1.29
N LEU A 340 8.08 22.20 2.16
CA LEU A 340 7.41 20.95 1.80
C LEU A 340 5.87 21.04 1.71
N GLY A 341 5.30 22.25 1.60
CA GLY A 341 3.85 22.44 1.47
C GLY A 341 3.04 22.05 2.71
N ALA A 342 3.69 21.99 3.87
CA ALA A 342 3.08 21.64 5.15
C ALA A 342 3.02 22.84 6.10
N SER A 343 2.05 22.82 7.01
CA SER A 343 1.99 23.71 8.16
C SER A 343 2.58 23.04 9.40
N VAL A 344 3.22 23.83 10.27
CA VAL A 344 3.70 23.36 11.57
C VAL A 344 3.02 24.11 12.72
N GLU A 345 2.55 23.36 13.71
CA GLU A 345 1.93 23.86 14.93
C GLU A 345 2.64 23.27 16.15
N TRP A 346 2.71 24.06 17.22
CA TRP A 346 3.24 23.64 18.52
C TRP A 346 2.12 23.55 19.55
N ASN A 347 1.88 22.35 20.08
CA ASN A 347 1.01 22.15 21.22
C ASN A 347 1.84 22.18 22.52
N GLY A 348 1.74 23.31 23.23
CA GLY A 348 2.47 23.52 24.49
C GLY A 348 2.03 22.64 25.65
N SER A 349 0.77 22.18 25.69
CA SER A 349 0.25 21.34 26.78
C SER A 349 0.78 19.90 26.73
N SER A 350 0.98 19.35 25.54
CA SER A 350 1.51 18.00 25.33
C SER A 350 2.97 17.98 24.90
N ALA A 351 3.59 19.16 24.75
CA ALA A 351 4.92 19.33 24.19
C ALA A 351 5.08 18.61 22.84
N THR A 352 4.13 18.84 21.92
CA THR A 352 4.05 18.12 20.65
C THR A 352 4.07 19.06 19.46
N VAL A 353 4.91 18.75 18.47
CA VAL A 353 4.92 19.38 17.16
C VAL A 353 3.96 18.64 16.25
N ILE A 354 3.04 19.36 15.63
CA ILE A 354 2.07 18.83 14.67
C ILE A 354 2.43 19.39 13.30
N ILE A 355 2.70 18.52 12.34
CA ILE A 355 2.99 18.88 10.95
C ILE A 355 1.84 18.35 10.10
N THR A 356 1.22 19.22 9.30
CA THR A 356 0.10 18.85 8.44
C THR A 356 0.38 19.30 7.01
N ARG A 357 0.52 18.33 6.10
CA ARG A 357 0.58 18.57 4.66
C ARG A 357 -0.84 18.58 4.10
N LYS A 358 -1.15 19.55 3.26
CA LYS A 358 -2.49 19.73 2.69
C LYS A 358 -2.77 18.75 1.57
#